data_AF-A0A164GDP6-F1
#
_entry.id   AF-A0A164GDP6-F1
#
_cell.length_a   1.000
_cell.length_b   1.000
_cell.length_c   1.000
_cell.angle_alpha   90.00
_cell.angle_beta   90.00
_cell.angle_gamma   90.00
#
_symmetry.space_group_name_H-M   'P 1'
#
loop_
_entity.id
_entity.type
_entity.pdbx_description
1 polymer ?
#
loop_
_entity_poly.entity_id
_entity_poly.type
_entity_poly.pdbx_seq_one_letter_code
_entity_poly.pdbx_strand_id
1 'polypeptide(L)'
;YRRAAANAIAAGFDGVEVHAANGYLIDQFLRSSSNHRSDAYGGSVENRARFLQEVMQGIVAEIGGPRTGIRLSPVTPANGVSDDQPQPLFEHVVRLLAPLD
;
A
#
# COMPACT_ATOMS: atom_id res chain seq x y z
N TYR A 1 -8.26 -2.79 7.82
CA TYR A 1 -7.50 -1.52 7.81
C TYR A 1 -8.19 -0.43 8.59
N ARG A 2 -9.26 0.22 8.08
CA ARG A 2 -9.98 1.31 8.76
C ARG A 2 -10.26 1.07 10.25
N ARG A 3 -10.98 -0.01 10.57
CA ARG A 3 -11.28 -0.38 11.98
C ARG A 3 -10.04 -0.55 12.85
N ALA A 4 -8.96 -1.13 12.31
CA ALA A 4 -7.72 -1.31 13.05
C ALA A 4 -7.04 0.04 13.35
N ALA A 5 -7.07 0.97 12.39
CA ALA A 5 -6.58 2.33 12.60
C ALA A 5 -7.39 3.06 13.68
N ALA A 6 -8.72 3.00 13.62
CA ALA A 6 -9.61 3.57 14.64
C ALA A 6 -9.31 2.99 16.04
N ASN A 7 -9.12 1.67 16.12
CA ASN A 7 -8.78 0.99 17.37
C ASN A 7 -7.41 1.44 17.91
N ALA A 8 -6.41 1.64 17.04
CA ALA A 8 -5.09 2.12 17.45
C ALA A 8 -5.18 3.52 18.06
N ILE A 9 -5.93 4.44 17.43
CA ILE A 9 -6.16 5.78 17.98
C ILE A 9 -6.93 5.70 19.31
N ALA A 10 -7.97 4.87 19.39
CA ALA A 10 -8.72 4.67 20.64
C ALA A 10 -7.86 4.09 21.78
N ALA A 11 -6.82 3.32 21.44
CA ALA A 11 -5.85 2.78 22.38
C ALA A 11 -4.73 3.77 22.77
N GLY A 12 -4.71 4.98 22.19
CA GLY A 12 -3.76 6.03 22.53
C GLY A 12 -2.48 6.06 21.69
N PHE A 13 -2.43 5.37 20.54
CA PHE A 13 -1.32 5.54 19.60
C PHE A 13 -1.39 6.90 18.90
N ASP A 14 -0.22 7.52 18.66
CA ASP A 14 -0.12 8.79 17.95
C ASP A 14 -0.51 8.67 16.46
N GLY A 15 -0.32 7.48 15.88
CA GLY A 15 -0.65 7.18 14.49
C GLY A 15 -0.42 5.71 14.15
N VAL A 16 -0.55 5.37 12.87
CA VAL A 16 -0.33 4.01 12.36
C VAL A 16 0.60 4.03 11.15
N GLU A 17 1.38 2.97 11.00
CA GLU A 17 2.14 2.71 9.76
C GLU A 17 1.48 1.55 8.99
N VAL A 18 1.13 1.78 7.74
CA VAL A 18 0.63 0.74 6.84
C VAL A 18 1.79 -0.05 6.25
N HIS A 19 1.85 -1.34 6.57
CA HIS A 19 2.87 -2.22 6.02
C HIS A 19 2.53 -2.65 4.59
N ALA A 20 3.12 -1.95 3.61
CA ALA A 20 3.00 -2.19 2.17
C ALA A 20 4.35 -2.64 1.55
N ALA A 21 5.02 -3.54 2.27
CA ALA A 21 6.41 -3.93 2.02
C ALA A 21 6.63 -5.40 2.33
N ASN A 22 7.83 -5.87 2.03
CA ASN A 22 8.38 -7.17 2.40
C ASN A 22 7.49 -8.35 2.00
N GLY A 23 6.79 -8.26 0.86
CA GLY A 23 6.00 -9.35 0.30
C GLY A 23 4.75 -9.74 1.11
N TYR A 24 4.27 -8.89 2.02
CA TYR A 24 2.94 -9.06 2.63
C TYR A 24 1.82 -8.65 1.66
N LEU A 25 0.57 -8.83 2.05
CA LEU A 25 -0.60 -8.73 1.17
C LEU A 25 -0.61 -7.51 0.24
N ILE A 26 -0.38 -6.30 0.75
CA ILE A 26 -0.38 -5.11 -0.10
C ILE A 26 0.75 -5.16 -1.13
N ASP A 27 1.96 -5.60 -0.74
CA ASP A 27 3.08 -5.77 -1.66
C ASP A 27 2.78 -6.89 -2.67
N GLN A 28 2.08 -7.96 -2.27
CA GLN A 28 1.64 -9.00 -3.21
C GLN A 28 0.70 -8.47 -4.29
N PHE A 29 -0.16 -7.51 -3.97
CA PHE A 29 -0.98 -6.81 -4.97
C PHE A 29 -0.14 -5.92 -5.89
N LEU A 30 0.84 -5.20 -5.34
CA LEU A 30 1.69 -4.29 -6.11
C LEU A 30 2.53 -5.03 -7.16
N ARG A 31 2.92 -6.28 -6.88
CA ARG A 31 4.05 -6.94 -7.52
C ARG A 31 3.61 -7.92 -8.62
N SER A 32 4.22 -7.78 -9.79
CA SER A 32 3.93 -8.61 -10.97
C SER A 32 4.26 -10.10 -10.79
N SER A 33 5.20 -10.46 -9.90
CA SER A 33 5.52 -11.86 -9.64
C SER A 33 4.44 -12.63 -8.87
N SER A 34 3.52 -11.92 -8.20
CA SER A 34 2.48 -12.50 -7.34
C SER A 34 1.06 -12.13 -7.76
N ASN A 35 0.88 -11.00 -8.44
CA ASN A 35 -0.43 -10.55 -8.90
C ASN A 35 -0.61 -10.82 -10.40
N HIS A 36 -1.24 -11.94 -10.69
CA HIS A 36 -1.63 -12.37 -12.05
C HIS A 36 -3.12 -12.16 -12.33
N ARG A 37 -3.78 -11.25 -11.60
CA ARG A 37 -5.21 -10.98 -11.78
C ARG A 37 -5.45 -10.28 -13.12
N SER A 38 -6.62 -10.53 -13.70
CA SER A 38 -7.11 -9.90 -14.94
C SER A 38 -8.25 -8.90 -14.71
N ASP A 39 -8.59 -8.64 -13.45
CA ASP A 39 -9.63 -7.67 -13.08
C ASP A 39 -9.06 -6.29 -12.76
N ALA A 40 -9.88 -5.42 -12.16
CA ALA A 40 -9.52 -4.05 -11.81
C ALA A 40 -8.36 -3.91 -10.82
N TYR A 41 -7.87 -5.02 -10.24
CA TYR A 41 -6.76 -5.05 -9.28
C TYR A 41 -5.49 -5.72 -9.83
N GLY A 42 -5.42 -6.06 -11.12
CA GLY A 42 -4.23 -6.65 -11.73
C GLY A 42 -3.97 -6.17 -13.16
N GLY A 43 -2.90 -6.70 -13.76
CA GLY A 43 -2.42 -6.26 -15.07
C GLY A 43 -1.57 -4.99 -14.95
N SER A 44 -2.16 -3.82 -15.20
CA SER A 44 -1.43 -2.55 -15.24
C SER A 44 -0.90 -2.12 -13.87
N VAL A 45 0.09 -1.22 -13.84
CA VAL A 45 0.65 -0.65 -12.60
C VAL A 45 -0.44 0.03 -11.77
N GLU A 46 -1.34 0.77 -12.42
CA GLU A 46 -2.46 1.47 -11.78
C GLU A 46 -3.41 0.49 -11.08
N ASN A 47 -3.74 -0.60 -11.75
CA ASN A 47 -4.64 -1.62 -11.17
C ASN A 47 -3.97 -2.35 -10.01
N ARG A 48 -2.68 -2.70 -10.12
CA ARG A 48 -1.93 -3.31 -9.02
C ARG A 48 -1.80 -2.39 -7.81
N ALA A 49 -1.68 -1.07 -8.04
CA ALA A 49 -1.63 -0.06 -6.99
C ALA A 49 -2.99 0.28 -6.37
N ARG A 50 -4.11 -0.07 -7.01
CA ARG A 50 -5.47 0.26 -6.58
C ARG A 50 -5.78 -0.20 -5.16
N PHE A 51 -5.40 -1.43 -4.80
CA PHE A 51 -5.67 -1.95 -3.46
C PHE A 51 -4.95 -1.13 -2.37
N LEU A 52 -3.68 -0.76 -2.61
CA LEU A 52 -2.95 0.13 -1.71
C LEU A 52 -3.66 1.48 -1.59
N GLN A 53 -4.08 2.07 -2.71
CA GLN A 53 -4.77 3.35 -2.73
C GLN A 53 -6.05 3.33 -1.88
N GLU A 54 -6.91 2.33 -2.07
CA GLU A 54 -8.17 2.18 -1.33
C GLU A 54 -7.92 1.98 0.18
N VAL A 55 -6.89 1.23 0.54
CA VAL A 55 -6.48 1.05 1.94
C VAL A 55 -6.03 2.37 2.56
N MET A 56 -5.13 3.10 1.88
CA MET A 56 -4.60 4.37 2.38
C MET A 56 -5.70 5.42 2.49
N GLN A 57 -6.54 5.59 1.46
CA GLN A 57 -7.70 6.48 1.50
C GLN A 57 -8.64 6.13 2.65
N GLY A 58 -8.91 4.84 2.86
CA GLY A 58 -9.78 4.38 3.93
C GLY A 58 -9.25 4.62 5.34
N ILE A 59 -7.93 4.66 5.53
CA ILE A 59 -7.28 4.98 6.81
C ILE A 59 -7.19 6.49 7.00
N VAL A 60 -6.74 7.22 5.98
CA VAL A 60 -6.65 8.69 5.99
C VAL A 60 -8.02 9.31 6.29
N ALA A 61 -9.09 8.81 5.68
CA ALA A 61 -10.45 9.29 5.98
C ALA A 61 -10.90 9.02 7.43
N GLU A 62 -10.30 8.04 8.12
CA GLU A 62 -10.67 7.66 9.49
C GLU A 62 -9.84 8.40 10.55
N ILE A 63 -8.53 8.54 10.33
CA ILE A 63 -7.61 9.07 11.34
C ILE A 63 -6.82 10.30 10.87
N GLY A 64 -6.94 10.72 9.61
CA GLY A 64 -6.20 11.81 8.99
C GLY A 64 -4.82 11.40 8.50
N GLY A 65 -4.33 12.00 7.41
CA GLY A 65 -3.00 11.73 6.88
C GLY A 65 -1.84 12.13 7.81
N PRO A 66 -1.91 13.15 8.70
CA PRO A 66 -0.79 13.45 9.60
C PRO A 66 -0.52 12.32 10.62
N ARG A 67 -1.49 11.41 10.79
CA ARG A 67 -1.39 10.22 11.68
C ARG A 67 -1.22 8.92 10.90
N THR A 68 -1.00 8.99 9.59
CA THR A 68 -0.92 7.83 8.70
C THR A 68 0.43 7.77 7.99
N GLY A 69 1.26 6.80 8.36
CA GLY A 69 2.49 6.46 7.65
C GLY A 69 2.31 5.27 6.71
N ILE A 70 3.25 5.09 5.79
CA ILE A 70 3.36 3.92 4.91
C ILE A 70 4.80 3.43 4.85
N ARG A 71 4.97 2.12 4.87
CA ARG A 71 6.27 1.47 4.67
C ARG A 71 6.29 0.68 3.36
N LEU A 72 7.28 0.98 2.53
CA LEU A 72 7.54 0.36 1.22
C LEU A 72 8.93 -0.29 1.19
N SER A 73 9.13 -1.30 0.35
CA SER A 73 10.43 -1.96 0.14
C SER A 73 10.70 -2.19 -1.35
N PRO A 74 10.98 -1.13 -2.14
CA PRO A 74 10.87 -1.17 -3.60
C PRO A 74 11.69 -2.27 -4.31
N VAL A 75 12.82 -2.68 -3.74
CA VAL A 75 13.75 -3.64 -4.37
C VAL A 75 13.98 -4.91 -3.55
N THR A 76 13.31 -5.08 -2.42
CA THR A 76 13.56 -6.21 -1.51
C THR A 76 12.79 -7.46 -1.96
N PRO A 77 13.44 -8.61 -2.22
CA PRO A 77 12.78 -9.85 -2.65
C PRO A 77 12.22 -10.69 -1.49
N ALA A 78 11.90 -10.07 -0.37
CA ALA A 78 11.42 -10.78 0.81
C ALA A 78 10.11 -11.53 0.52
N ASN A 79 9.92 -12.68 1.16
CA ASN A 79 8.77 -13.56 0.96
C ASN A 79 8.55 -14.00 -0.51
N GLY A 80 9.60 -13.99 -1.34
CA GLY A 80 9.54 -14.50 -2.71
C GLY A 80 8.76 -13.60 -3.68
N VAL A 81 8.61 -12.31 -3.34
CA VAL A 81 7.86 -11.35 -4.15
C VAL A 81 8.83 -10.38 -4.84
N SER A 82 8.64 -10.15 -6.15
CA SER A 82 9.43 -9.23 -6.97
C SER A 82 8.56 -8.53 -8.01
N ASP A 83 9.07 -7.46 -8.63
CA ASP A 83 8.41 -6.82 -9.78
C ASP A 83 9.37 -6.78 -10.96
N ASP A 84 8.86 -6.97 -12.17
CA ASP A 84 9.65 -6.88 -13.40
C ASP A 84 10.12 -5.43 -13.67
N GLN A 85 9.36 -4.43 -13.23
CA GLN A 85 9.65 -3.01 -13.41
C GLN A 85 9.40 -2.23 -12.10
N PRO A 86 10.23 -2.45 -11.06
CA PRO A 86 10.00 -1.88 -9.74
C PRO A 86 10.08 -0.34 -9.75
N GLN A 87 10.95 0.25 -10.56
CA GLN A 87 11.09 1.71 -10.61
C GLN A 87 9.78 2.40 -11.08
N PRO A 88 9.20 2.08 -12.26
CA PRO A 88 7.90 2.61 -12.67
C PRO A 88 6.78 2.38 -11.66
N LEU A 89 6.72 1.18 -11.05
CA LEU A 89 5.71 0.84 -10.05
C LEU A 89 5.78 1.75 -8.82
N PHE A 90 6.95 1.88 -8.20
CA PHE A 90 7.07 2.63 -6.95
C PHE A 90 7.06 4.14 -7.17
N GLU A 91 7.50 4.64 -8.33
CA GLU A 91 7.25 6.03 -8.70
C GLU A 91 5.76 6.34 -8.84
N HIS A 92 4.98 5.44 -9.45
CA HIS A 92 3.54 5.58 -9.54
C HIS A 92 2.91 5.59 -8.15
N VAL A 93 3.30 4.67 -7.25
CA VAL A 93 2.81 4.61 -5.87
C VAL A 93 3.07 5.93 -5.12
N VAL A 94 4.27 6.49 -5.21
CA VAL A 94 4.58 7.76 -4.53
C VAL A 94 3.71 8.91 -5.07
N ARG A 95 3.56 9.02 -6.39
CA ARG A 95 2.69 10.04 -7.01
C ARG A 95 1.21 9.85 -6.64
N LEU A 96 0.76 8.60 -6.54
CA LEU A 96 -0.61 8.24 -6.23
C LEU A 96 -1.00 8.62 -4.80
N LEU A 97 -0.06 8.51 -3.86
CA LEU A 97 -0.31 8.75 -2.43
C LEU A 97 0.03 10.18 -1.99
N ALA A 98 0.87 10.90 -2.73
CA ALA A 98 1.27 12.27 -2.39
C ALA A 98 0.10 13.25 -2.11
N PRO A 99 -1.07 13.15 -2.77
CA PRO A 99 -2.21 14.04 -2.50
C PRO A 99 -3.06 13.66 -1.27
N LEU A 100 -2.72 12.59 -0.54
CA LEU A 100 -3.48 12.16 0.63
C LEU A 100 -3.00 12.94 1.86
N ASP A 101 -3.80 13.91 2.30
CA ASP A 101 -3.53 14.78 3.46
C ASP A 101 -4.03 14.23 4.80
#